data_AF-A0A263HBR1-F1
#
_entry.id   AF-A0A263HBR1-F1
#
_cell.length_a   1.000
_cell.length_b   1.000
_cell.length_c   1.000
_cell.angle_alpha   90.00
_cell.angle_beta   90.00
_cell.angle_gamma   90.00
#
_symmetry.space_group_name_H-M   'P 1'
#
loop_
_entity.id
_entity.type
_entity.pdbx_description
1 polymer ?
#
loop_
_entity_poly.entity_id
_entity_poly.type
_entity_poly.pdbx_seq_one_letter_code
_entity_poly.pdbx_strand_id
1 'polypeptide(L)' 'MRIDQQEKFNKAMKKGWQAATILDAMSKARLDQMDGTDISIAIEGVRNILYSALYELDDLTTGGKDE' A
#
# COMPACT_ATOMS: atom_id res chain seq x y z
N MET A 1 11.17 -22.01 1.06
CA MET A 1 10.58 -21.43 -0.17
C MET A 1 9.11 -21.04 -0.02
N ARG A 2 8.18 -21.94 0.35
CA ARG A 2 6.74 -21.61 0.40
C ARG A 2 6.30 -20.64 1.52
N ILE A 3 7.00 -20.66 2.66
CA ILE A 3 6.73 -19.78 3.81
C ILE A 3 7.10 -18.33 3.49
N ASP A 4 8.26 -18.12 2.86
CA ASP A 4 8.76 -16.78 2.46
C ASP A 4 7.84 -16.08 1.45
N GLN A 5 7.28 -16.83 0.48
CA GLN A 5 6.32 -16.27 -0.47
C GLN A 5 5.00 -15.86 0.18
N GLN A 6 4.48 -16.68 1.10
CA GLN A 6 3.25 -16.36 1.83
C GLN A 6 3.44 -15.14 2.74
N GLU A 7 4.61 -14.99 3.36
CA GLU A 7 4.95 -13.82 4.19
C GLU A 7 5.00 -12.53 3.37
N LYS A 8 5.65 -12.54 2.21
CA LYS A 8 5.67 -11.39 1.28
C LYS A 8 4.25 -11.02 0.81
N PHE A 9 3.43 -12.00 0.44
CA PHE A 9 2.04 -11.77 0.05
C PHE A 9 1.22 -11.15 1.19
N ASN A 10 1.33 -11.71 2.41
CA ASN A 10 0.64 -11.18 3.58
C ASN A 10 1.09 -9.74 3.90
N LYS A 11 2.38 -9.44 3.74
CA LYS A 11 2.93 -8.10 3.93
C LYS A 11 2.41 -7.10 2.89
N ALA A 12 2.34 -7.50 1.62
CA ALA A 12 1.72 -6.70 0.57
C ALA A 12 0.24 -6.41 0.86
N MET A 13 -0.52 -7.45 1.23
CA MET A 13 -1.94 -7.30 1.58
C MET A 13 -2.14 -6.37 2.78
N LYS A 14 -1.31 -6.51 3.83
CA LYS A 14 -1.35 -5.62 4.99
C LYS A 14 -1.12 -4.15 4.61
N LYS A 15 -0.17 -3.88 3.72
CA LYS A 15 0.07 -2.53 3.18
C LYS A 15 -1.14 -2.01 2.39
N GLY A 16 -1.75 -2.86 1.55
CA GLY A 16 -2.99 -2.53 0.84
C GLY A 16 -4.13 -2.14 1.79
N TRP A 17 -4.33 -2.90 2.87
CA TRP A 17 -5.30 -2.57 3.91
C TRP A 17 -4.99 -1.24 4.60
N GLN A 18 -3.72 -0.94 4.90
CA GLN A 18 -3.32 0.35 5.47
C GLN A 18 -3.68 1.52 4.55
N ALA A 19 -3.39 1.39 3.25
CA ALA A 19 -3.76 2.39 2.25
C ALA A 19 -5.28 2.60 2.18
N ALA A 20 -6.05 1.51 2.16
CA ALA A 20 -7.52 1.56 2.14
C ALA A 20 -8.09 2.25 3.39
N THR A 21 -7.55 1.96 4.58
CA THR A 21 -7.96 2.61 5.83
C THR A 21 -7.72 4.12 5.81
N ILE A 22 -6.59 4.57 5.25
CA ILE A 22 -6.31 6.00 5.13
C ILE A 22 -7.30 6.65 4.17
N LEU A 23 -7.55 6.05 3.01
CA LEU A 23 -8.52 6.57 2.04
C LEU A 23 -9.95 6.62 2.61
N ASP A 24 -10.36 5.60 3.37
CA ASP A 24 -11.66 5.59 4.05
C ASP A 24 -11.75 6.70 5.10
N ALA A 25 -10.70 6.89 5.91
CA ALA A 25 -10.62 7.99 6.87
C ALA A 25 -10.70 9.36 6.18
N MET A 26 -10.00 9.55 5.07
CA MET A 26 -10.07 10.79 4.26
C MET A 26 -11.46 11.01 3.68
N SER A 27 -12.13 9.97 3.21
CA SER A 27 -13.49 10.07 2.65
C SER A 27 -14.53 10.50 3.69
N LYS A 28 -14.27 10.19 4.96
CA LYS A 28 -15.12 10.53 6.11
C LYS A 28 -14.68 11.81 6.80
N ALA A 29 -13.48 12.31 6.51
CA ALA A 29 -13.00 13.58 7.02
C ALA A 29 -13.86 14.70 6.45
N ARG A 30 -14.04 15.76 7.24
CA ARG A 30 -14.62 17.01 6.78
C ARG A 30 -13.64 17.65 5.79
N LEU A 31 -13.79 17.35 4.50
CA LEU A 31 -12.92 17.84 3.43
C LEU A 31 -12.90 19.38 3.35
N ASP A 32 -13.94 20.04 3.86
CA ASP A 32 -14.04 21.50 4.05
C ASP A 32 -13.09 22.04 5.14
N GLN A 33 -12.52 21.16 5.97
CA GLN A 33 -11.58 21.49 7.05
C GLN A 33 -10.14 21.05 6.75
N MET A 34 -9.91 20.32 5.66
CA MET A 34 -8.57 19.95 5.19
C MET A 34 -8.16 20.92 4.09
N ASP A 35 -6.97 21.51 4.20
CA ASP A 35 -6.44 22.28 3.08
C ASP A 35 -5.95 21.34 1.96
N GLY A 36 -5.76 21.89 0.75
CA GLY A 36 -5.29 21.09 -0.39
C GLY A 36 -3.91 20.46 -0.19
N THR A 37 -3.11 20.99 0.75
CA THR A 37 -1.79 20.46 1.12
C THR A 37 -1.94 19.19 1.93
N ASP A 38 -2.82 19.18 2.94
CA ASP A 38 -3.12 18.01 3.76
C ASP A 38 -3.62 16.83 2.92
N ILE A 39 -4.51 17.12 1.97
CA ILE A 39 -5.02 16.12 1.02
C ILE A 39 -3.87 15.57 0.15
N SER A 40 -3.01 16.45 -0.35
CA SER A 40 -1.88 16.05 -1.22
C SER A 40 -0.88 15.17 -0.47
N ILE A 41 -0.52 15.53 0.76
CA ILE A 41 0.38 14.75 1.62
C ILE A 41 -0.21 13.35 1.89
N ALA A 42 -1.50 13.29 2.23
CA ALA A 42 -2.16 12.02 2.50
C ALA A 42 -2.22 11.11 1.26
N ILE A 43 -2.53 11.66 0.09
CA ILE A 43 -2.51 10.93 -1.19
C ILE A 43 -1.11 10.42 -1.52
N GLU A 44 -0.08 11.25 -1.32
CA GLU A 44 1.31 10.83 -1.52
C GLU A 44 1.71 9.69 -0.56
N GLY A 45 1.32 9.77 0.71
CA GLY A 45 1.50 8.69 1.67
C GLY A 45 0.85 7.37 1.22
N VAL A 46 -0.42 7.44 0.78
CA VAL A 46 -1.14 6.29 0.21
C VAL A 46 -0.42 5.72 -1.01
N ARG A 47 0.00 6.57 -1.94
CA ARG A 47 0.74 6.17 -3.15
C ARG A 47 2.02 5.41 -2.79
N ASN A 48 2.78 5.91 -1.82
CA ASN A 48 4.04 5.29 -1.39
C ASN A 48 3.81 3.92 -0.71
N ILE A 49 2.72 3.78 0.08
CA ILE A 49 2.33 2.50 0.68
C ILE A 49 2.00 1.47 -0.41
N LEU A 50 1.23 1.88 -1.43
CA LEU A 50 0.85 1.01 -2.55
C LEU A 50 2.05 0.62 -3.40
N TYR A 51 2.95 1.57 -3.70
CA TYR A 51 4.21 1.27 -4.40
C TYR A 51 5.05 0.24 -3.64
N SER A 52 5.17 0.41 -2.32
CA SER A 52 5.86 -0.56 -1.48
C SER A 52 5.16 -1.93 -1.50
N ALA A 53 3.82 -1.98 -1.49
CA ALA A 53 3.08 -3.24 -1.59
C ALA A 53 3.34 -3.97 -2.92
N LEU A 54 3.37 -3.21 -4.03
CA LEU A 54 3.69 -3.75 -5.35
C LEU A 54 5.11 -4.33 -5.40
N TYR A 55 6.08 -3.67 -4.76
CA TYR A 55 7.45 -4.19 -4.68
C TYR A 55 7.53 -5.56 -3.98
N GLU A 56 6.80 -5.74 -2.86
CA GLU A 56 6.75 -7.04 -2.18
C GLU A 56 6.12 -8.15 -3.06
N LEU A 57 5.23 -7.77 -4.00
CA LEU A 57 4.58 -8.70 -4.93
C LEU A 57 5.42 -8.96 -6.19
N ASP A 58 6.17 -7.97 -6.68
CA ASP A 58 7.04 -8.13 -7.86
C ASP A 58 8.14 -9.16 -7.59
N ASP A 59 8.68 -9.14 -6.36
CA ASP A 59 9.56 -10.15 -5.79
C ASP A 59 8.97 -11.58 -5.83
N LEU A 60 7.64 -11.71 -5.76
CA LEU A 60 6.96 -13.01 -5.86
C LEU A 60 6.81 -13.47 -7.31
N THR A 61 6.60 -12.53 -8.24
CA THR A 61 6.39 -12.85 -9.67
C THR A 61 7.69 -13.05 -10.44
N THR A 62 8.80 -12.48 -9.96
CA THR A 62 10.14 -12.60 -10.56
C THR A 62 10.94 -13.77 -9.98
N GLY A 63 10.67 -14.20 -8.74
CA GLY A 63 11.29 -15.35 -8.07
C GLY A 63 10.94 -16.74 -8.61
N GLY A 64 10.52 -16.83 -9.88
CA GLY A 64 10.29 -18.08 -10.61
C GLY A 64 10.88 -18.08 -12.02
N LYS A 65 11.73 -17.12 -12.37
CA LYS A 65 12.43 -17.08 -13.66
C LYS A 65 13.94 -17.29 -13.60
N ASP A 66 14.52 -17.33 -12.41
CA ASP A 66 15.92 -17.69 -12.25
C ASP A 66 16.00 -18.97 -11.39
N GLU A 67 16.50 -20.03 -12.05
CA GLU A 67 16.81 -21.42 -11.61
C GLU A 67 15.71 -22.50 -11.76
#